data_AF-A0AAN8GRQ5-F1
#
_entry.id   AF-A0AAN8GRQ5-F1
#
_cell.length_a   1.000
_cell.length_b   1.000
_cell.length_c   1.000
_cell.angle_alpha   90.00
_cell.angle_beta   90.00
_cell.angle_gamma   90.00
#
_symmetry.space_group_name_H-M   'P 1'
#
loop_
_entity.id
_entity.type
_entity.pdbx_description
1 polymer ?
#
loop_
_entity_poly.entity_id
_entity_poly.type
_entity_poly.pdbx_seq_one_letter_code
_entity_poly.pdbx_strand_id
1 'polypeptide(L)'
;MPERISISDFVVLTNNDMSSPGNSHFQSKMSDCRNTVSTVEESLEMDHTTLQRMKKMIKAIHTSGLSHVENKEQYVEVLENLGNSHLTQDNNEVSTGFLNLAVFTREVTALFKNLVRKEERSVEEKGK
;
A
#
# COMPACT_ATOMS: atom_id res chain seq x y z
N MET A 1 -7.40 -27.51 -6.93
CA MET A 1 -6.51 -27.70 -5.77
C MET A 1 -5.14 -28.06 -6.32
N PRO A 2 -4.02 -27.51 -5.80
CA PRO A 2 -2.70 -27.88 -6.29
C PRO A 2 -2.51 -29.38 -6.15
N GLU A 3 -2.07 -30.05 -7.21
CA GLU A 3 -1.73 -31.45 -7.11
C GLU A 3 -0.58 -31.61 -6.11
N ARG A 4 -0.80 -32.44 -5.10
CA ARG A 4 0.21 -32.79 -4.10
C ARG A 4 0.43 -34.28 -4.17
N ILE A 5 1.71 -34.67 -4.17
CA ILE A 5 2.12 -36.05 -4.05
C ILE A 5 2.78 -36.23 -2.68
N SER A 6 2.36 -37.24 -1.92
CA SER A 6 3.07 -37.58 -0.68
C SER A 6 4.38 -38.30 -0.99
N ILE A 7 5.33 -38.30 -0.05
CA ILE A 7 6.58 -39.05 -0.21
C ILE A 7 6.29 -40.54 -0.42
N SER A 8 5.28 -41.09 0.27
CA SER A 8 4.86 -42.48 0.11
C SER A 8 4.35 -42.76 -1.30
N ASP A 9 3.49 -41.90 -1.84
CA ASP A 9 2.94 -42.06 -3.19
C ASP A 9 4.03 -41.93 -4.26
N PHE A 10 5.00 -41.03 -4.05
CA PHE A 10 6.16 -40.89 -4.91
C PHE A 10 6.97 -42.19 -4.96
N VAL A 11 7.32 -42.76 -3.80
CA VAL A 11 8.08 -44.01 -3.73
C VAL A 11 7.33 -45.17 -4.39
N VAL A 12 6.01 -45.27 -4.18
CA VAL A 12 5.18 -46.30 -4.84
C VAL A 12 5.17 -46.11 -6.35
N LEU A 13 4.96 -44.88 -6.84
CA LEU A 13 4.96 -44.59 -8.27
C LEU A 13 6.32 -44.87 -8.91
N THR A 14 7.43 -44.53 -8.24
CA THR A 14 8.78 -44.84 -8.72
C THR A 14 9.05 -46.35 -8.77
N ASN A 15 8.66 -47.10 -7.74
CA ASN A 15 8.82 -48.56 -7.74
C ASN A 15 7.99 -49.24 -8.83
N ASN A 16 6.76 -48.76 -9.05
CA ASN A 16 5.89 -49.25 -10.14
C ASN A 16 6.46 -48.92 -11.52
N ASP A 17 7.07 -47.74 -11.70
CA ASP A 17 7.75 -47.34 -12.93
C ASP A 17 8.93 -48.24 -13.26
N MET A 18 9.76 -48.55 -12.25
CA MET A 18 10.93 -49.42 -12.40
C MET A 18 10.56 -50.88 -12.69
N SER A 19 9.48 -51.38 -12.07
CA SER A 19 9.05 -52.78 -12.19
C SER A 19 8.17 -53.04 -13.42
N SER A 20 7.39 -52.05 -13.87
CA SER A 20 6.51 -52.16 -15.03
C SER A 20 6.33 -50.81 -15.75
N PRO A 21 7.34 -50.34 -16.52
CA PRO A 21 7.31 -49.03 -17.17
C PRO A 21 6.07 -48.75 -18.04
N GLY A 22 5.57 -49.78 -18.75
CA GLY A 22 4.45 -49.64 -19.68
C GLY A 22 3.08 -49.39 -19.04
N ASN A 23 2.92 -49.64 -17.73
CA ASN A 23 1.67 -49.44 -16.99
C ASN A 23 1.79 -48.34 -15.92
N SER A 24 2.92 -47.64 -15.88
CA SER A 24 3.20 -46.64 -14.88
C SER A 24 2.54 -45.30 -15.21
N HIS A 25 2.05 -44.62 -14.18
CA HIS A 25 1.55 -43.25 -14.27
C HIS A 25 2.55 -42.21 -13.75
N PHE A 26 3.79 -42.63 -13.42
CA PHE A 26 4.80 -41.76 -12.83
C PHE A 26 5.05 -40.51 -13.68
N GLN A 27 5.27 -40.66 -14.98
CA GLN A 27 5.54 -39.53 -15.88
C GLN A 27 4.39 -38.52 -15.93
N SER A 28 3.14 -39.00 -16.05
CA SER A 28 1.96 -38.13 -16.01
C SER A 28 1.87 -37.39 -14.68
N LYS A 29 1.98 -38.12 -13.56
CA LYS A 29 1.84 -37.53 -12.23
C LYS A 29 2.94 -36.52 -11.92
N MET A 30 4.18 -36.79 -12.33
CA MET A 30 5.28 -35.82 -12.21
C MET A 30 5.05 -34.60 -13.10
N SER A 31 4.47 -34.78 -14.28
CA SER A 31 4.11 -33.66 -15.15
C SER A 31 3.04 -32.77 -14.52
N ASP A 32 2.00 -33.36 -13.92
CA ASP A 32 0.94 -32.61 -13.24
C ASP A 32 1.48 -31.85 -12.01
N CYS A 33 2.41 -32.46 -11.27
CA CYS A 33 3.12 -31.79 -10.18
C CYS A 33 3.95 -30.59 -10.68
N ARG A 34 4.71 -30.76 -11.77
CA ARG A 34 5.48 -29.65 -12.37
C ARG A 34 4.57 -28.52 -12.83
N ASN A 35 3.48 -28.84 -13.52
CA ASN A 35 2.49 -27.86 -13.98
C ASN A 35 1.89 -27.09 -12.80
N THR A 36 1.55 -27.79 -11.71
CA THR A 36 1.05 -27.17 -10.48
C THR A 36 2.07 -26.18 -9.91
N VAL A 37 3.35 -26.57 -9.83
CA VAL A 37 4.42 -25.68 -9.35
C VAL A 37 4.50 -24.43 -10.23
N SER A 38 4.55 -24.58 -11.55
CA SER A 38 4.62 -23.44 -12.48
C SER A 38 3.42 -22.50 -12.32
N THR A 39 2.20 -23.01 -12.20
CA THR A 39 1.00 -22.17 -11.96
C THR A 39 1.08 -21.42 -10.63
N VAL A 40 1.60 -22.04 -9.58
CA VAL A 40 1.79 -21.38 -8.27
C VAL A 40 2.87 -20.30 -8.36
N GLU A 41 3.98 -20.57 -9.04
CA GLU A 41 5.06 -19.60 -9.26
C GLU A 41 4.56 -18.38 -10.03
N GLU A 42 3.81 -18.58 -11.11
CA GLU A 42 3.20 -17.49 -11.88
C GLU A 42 2.24 -16.65 -11.03
N SER A 43 1.40 -17.31 -10.24
CA SER A 43 0.46 -16.62 -9.33
C SER A 43 1.20 -15.79 -8.28
N LEU A 44 2.27 -16.34 -7.70
CA LEU A 44 3.08 -15.65 -6.72
C LEU A 44 3.80 -14.44 -7.31
N GLU A 45 4.29 -14.54 -8.54
CA GLU A 45 4.90 -13.41 -9.25
C GLU A 45 3.87 -12.31 -9.53
N MET A 46 2.65 -12.66 -9.95
CA MET A 46 1.55 -11.70 -10.12
C MET A 46 1.21 -10.98 -8.80
N ASP A 47 1.11 -11.72 -7.70
CA ASP A 47 0.86 -11.15 -6.37
C ASP A 47 2.01 -10.24 -5.95
N HIS A 48 3.25 -10.65 -6.17
CA HIS A 48 4.43 -9.85 -5.88
C HIS A 48 4.40 -8.51 -6.62
N THR A 49 4.15 -8.52 -7.94
CA THR A 49 4.07 -7.29 -8.73
C THR A 49 2.91 -6.39 -8.28
N THR A 50 1.78 -6.97 -7.90
CA THR A 50 0.62 -6.24 -7.37
C THR A 50 0.95 -5.57 -6.03
N LEU A 51 1.60 -6.29 -5.11
CA LEU A 51 2.07 -5.74 -3.84
C LEU A 51 3.09 -4.61 -4.04
N GLN A 52 4.00 -4.73 -5.00
CA GLN A 52 4.93 -3.65 -5.33
C GLN A 52 4.21 -2.40 -5.84
N ARG A 53 3.16 -2.56 -6.66
CA ARG A 53 2.32 -1.44 -7.11
C ARG A 53 1.57 -0.81 -5.92
N MET A 54 0.97 -1.61 -5.04
CA MET A 54 0.30 -1.11 -3.83
C MET A 54 1.25 -0.30 -2.96
N LYS A 55 2.47 -0.80 -2.71
CA LYS A 55 3.51 -0.07 -1.98
C LYS A 55 3.84 1.28 -2.61
N LYS A 56 3.95 1.35 -3.94
CA LYS A 56 4.18 2.61 -4.66
C LYS A 56 3.01 3.59 -4.49
N MET A 57 1.76 3.10 -4.60
CA MET A 57 0.56 3.93 -4.42
C MET A 57 0.48 4.51 -3.00
N ILE A 58 0.73 3.70 -1.97
CA ILE A 58 0.72 4.17 -0.57
C ILE A 58 1.78 5.24 -0.33
N LYS A 59 3.00 5.06 -0.87
CA LYS A 59 4.05 6.08 -0.79
C LYS A 59 3.62 7.39 -1.47
N ALA A 60 3.00 7.31 -2.65
CA ALA A 60 2.51 8.49 -3.35
C ALA A 60 1.41 9.20 -2.55
N ILE A 61 0.49 8.47 -1.93
CA ILE A 61 -0.54 9.01 -1.03
C ILE A 61 0.11 9.77 0.13
N HIS A 62 1.07 9.16 0.82
CA HIS A 62 1.78 9.79 1.93
C HIS A 62 2.53 11.06 1.52
N THR A 63 3.31 11.01 0.43
CA THR A 63 4.00 12.20 -0.11
C THR A 63 3.01 13.30 -0.47
N SER A 64 1.90 12.96 -1.12
CA SER A 64 0.86 13.94 -1.47
C SER A 64 0.20 14.55 -0.23
N GLY A 65 0.00 13.77 0.83
CA GLY A 65 -0.51 14.23 2.12
C GLY A 65 0.44 15.21 2.81
N LEU A 66 1.74 14.94 2.79
CA LEU A 66 2.77 15.85 3.31
C LEU A 66 2.78 17.19 2.55
N SER A 67 2.78 17.15 1.21
CA SER A 67 2.72 18.36 0.40
C SER A 67 1.43 19.14 0.63
N HIS A 68 0.29 18.46 0.78
CA HIS A 68 -0.98 19.11 1.08
C HIS A 68 -0.95 19.83 2.43
N VAL A 69 -0.36 19.21 3.47
CA VAL A 69 -0.14 19.85 4.76
C VAL A 69 0.66 21.14 4.60
N GLU A 70 1.81 21.07 3.93
CA GLU A 70 2.71 22.22 3.73
C GLU A 70 2.00 23.37 3.00
N ASN A 71 1.26 23.06 1.93
CA ASN A 71 0.47 24.05 1.20
C ASN A 71 -0.59 24.72 2.09
N LYS A 72 -1.23 23.97 3.00
CA LYS A 72 -2.18 24.56 3.94
C LYS A 72 -1.51 25.46 4.98
N GLU A 73 -0.27 25.17 5.38
CA GLU A 73 0.48 26.05 6.29
C GLU A 73 0.81 27.39 5.63
N GLN A 74 1.27 27.36 4.37
CA GLN A 74 1.48 28.58 3.58
C GLN A 74 0.16 29.36 3.38
N TYR A 75 -0.95 28.65 3.12
CA TYR A 75 -2.27 29.29 2.99
C TYR A 75 -2.72 29.97 4.28
N VAL A 76 -2.47 29.36 5.46
CA VAL A 76 -2.73 29.99 6.76
C VAL A 76 -1.94 31.29 6.91
N GLU A 77 -0.66 31.30 6.54
CA GLU A 77 0.19 32.50 6.60
C GLU A 77 -0.39 33.64 5.73
N VAL A 78 -0.85 33.31 4.52
CA VAL A 78 -1.51 34.28 3.63
C VAL A 78 -2.80 34.83 4.25
N LEU A 79 -3.63 33.98 4.87
CA LEU A 79 -4.84 34.41 5.57
C LEU A 79 -4.53 35.35 6.74
N GLU A 80 -3.50 35.04 7.53
CA GLU A 80 -3.07 35.89 8.64
C GLU A 80 -2.57 37.24 8.14
N ASN A 81 -1.78 37.26 7.07
CA ASN A 81 -1.29 38.50 6.47
C ASN A 81 -2.44 39.36 5.93
N LEU A 82 -3.44 38.76 5.27
CA LEU A 82 -4.64 39.46 4.81
C LEU A 82 -5.44 40.03 5.99
N GLY A 83 -5.70 39.22 7.02
CA GLY A 83 -6.38 39.65 8.24
C GLY A 83 -5.66 40.83 8.90
N ASN A 84 -4.35 40.74 9.11
CA ASN A 84 -3.56 41.78 9.74
C ASN A 84 -3.46 43.07 8.91
N SER A 85 -3.43 42.95 7.57
CA SER A 85 -3.40 44.13 6.69
C SER A 85 -4.71 44.95 6.76
N HIS A 86 -5.87 44.29 6.84
CA HIS A 86 -7.18 44.97 6.89
C HIS A 86 -7.55 45.50 8.27
N LEU A 87 -6.92 45.01 9.35
CA LEU A 87 -6.95 45.61 10.70
C LEU A 87 -6.45 47.06 10.66
N THR A 88 -5.47 47.36 9.80
CA THR A 88 -4.94 48.72 9.63
C THR A 88 -5.84 49.65 8.82
N GLN A 89 -6.89 49.13 8.18
CA GLN A 89 -7.80 49.86 7.29
C GLN A 89 -9.20 50.07 7.89
N ASP A 90 -9.38 49.80 9.18
CA ASP A 90 -10.66 49.90 9.92
C ASP A 90 -11.77 48.95 9.41
N ASN A 91 -11.41 47.96 8.58
CA ASN A 91 -12.29 46.88 8.10
C ASN A 91 -12.27 45.69 9.07
N ASN A 92 -12.70 45.94 10.30
CA ASN A 92 -12.57 45.00 11.42
C ASN A 92 -13.33 43.68 11.21
N GLU A 93 -14.47 43.71 10.52
CA GLU A 93 -15.24 42.50 10.22
C GLU A 93 -14.52 41.58 9.23
N VAL A 94 -14.00 42.15 8.13
CA VAL A 94 -13.26 41.40 7.10
C VAL A 94 -11.97 40.83 7.68
N SER A 95 -11.24 41.63 8.45
CA SER A 95 -10.03 41.18 9.17
C SER A 95 -10.32 40.00 10.09
N THR A 96 -11.37 40.11 10.92
CA THR A 96 -11.81 39.05 11.82
C THR A 96 -12.21 37.78 11.06
N GLY A 97 -12.88 37.92 9.90
CA GLY A 97 -13.21 36.80 9.03
C GLY A 97 -11.97 36.02 8.56
N PHE A 98 -10.94 36.70 8.07
CA PHE A 98 -9.69 36.07 7.64
C PHE A 98 -8.95 35.38 8.79
N LEU A 99 -8.85 36.02 9.95
CA LEU A 99 -8.19 35.43 11.12
C LEU A 99 -8.93 34.20 11.65
N ASN A 100 -10.26 34.24 11.71
CA ASN A 100 -11.06 33.06 12.10
C ASN A 100 -10.89 31.91 11.10
N LEU A 101 -10.86 32.21 9.79
CA LEU A 101 -10.60 31.20 8.77
C LEU A 101 -9.19 30.62 8.88
N ALA A 102 -8.18 31.44 9.23
CA ALA A 102 -6.81 30.99 9.48
C ALA A 102 -6.76 30.01 10.65
N VAL A 103 -7.42 30.33 11.78
CA VAL A 103 -7.53 29.46 12.96
C VAL A 103 -8.21 28.15 12.60
N PHE A 104 -9.39 28.20 11.97
CA PHE A 104 -10.11 27.00 11.52
C PHE A 104 -9.23 26.12 10.61
N THR A 105 -8.56 26.74 9.64
CA THR A 105 -7.69 26.02 8.71
C THR A 105 -6.53 25.35 9.43
N ARG A 106 -5.91 26.03 10.41
CA ARG A 106 -4.82 25.50 11.24
C ARG A 106 -5.25 24.27 12.03
N GLU A 107 -6.43 24.31 12.65
CA GLU A 107 -6.97 23.16 13.40
C GLU A 107 -7.18 21.95 12.48
N VAL A 108 -7.79 22.16 11.30
CA VAL A 108 -7.96 21.08 10.31
C VAL A 108 -6.60 20.55 9.83
N THR A 109 -5.62 21.42 9.60
CA THR A 109 -4.26 21.02 9.20
C THR A 109 -3.56 20.21 10.30
N ALA A 110 -3.74 20.55 11.58
CA ALA A 110 -3.19 19.79 12.70
C ALA A 110 -3.78 18.38 12.80
N LEU A 111 -5.09 18.24 12.60
CA LEU A 111 -5.75 16.93 12.51
C LEU A 111 -5.21 16.11 11.33
N PHE A 112 -5.03 16.75 10.17
CA PHE A 112 -4.52 16.09 8.97
C PHE A 112 -3.05 15.66 9.12
N LYS A 113 -2.19 16.49 9.73
CA LYS A 113 -0.81 16.12 10.11
C LYS A 113 -0.76 14.83 10.93
N ASN A 114 -1.68 14.70 11.89
CA ASN A 114 -1.77 13.50 12.72
C ASN A 114 -2.21 12.26 11.94
N LEU A 115 -3.09 12.44 10.94
CA LEU A 115 -3.50 11.36 10.05
C LEU A 115 -2.33 10.88 9.18
N VAL A 116 -1.67 11.81 8.47
CA VAL A 116 -0.53 11.50 7.57
C VAL A 116 0.61 10.80 8.33
N ARG A 117 0.94 11.26 9.55
CA ARG A 117 1.97 10.63 10.39
C ARG A 117 1.59 9.22 10.90
N LYS A 118 0.31 8.95 11.14
CA LYS A 118 -0.17 7.62 11.55
C LYS A 118 -0.08 6.61 10.41
N GLU A 119 -0.32 7.07 9.18
CA GLU A 119 -0.24 6.25 7.98
C GLU A 119 1.19 5.78 7.70
N GLU A 120 2.18 6.65 7.92
CA GLU A 120 3.63 6.33 7.79
C GLU A 120 4.08 5.20 8.72
N ARG A 121 3.74 5.30 10.02
CA ARG A 121 4.11 4.28 11.02
C ARG A 121 3.51 2.91 10.75
N SER A 122 2.28 2.87 10.23
CA SER A 122 1.60 1.60 9.88
C SER A 122 2.28 0.88 8.71
N VAL A 123 3.01 1.60 7.86
CA VAL A 123 3.76 1.04 6.72
C VAL A 123 5.15 0.57 7.15
N GLU A 124 5.83 1.33 8.03
CA GLU A 124 7.16 0.95 8.53
C GLU A 124 7.14 -0.23 9.49
N GLU A 125 6.15 -0.33 10.39
CA GLU A 125 6.06 -1.45 11.34
C GLU A 125 5.76 -2.80 10.65
N LYS A 126 5.17 -2.79 9.45
CA LYS A 126 4.89 -4.01 8.67
C LYS A 126 6.01 -4.39 7.70
N GLY A 127 7.07 -3.57 7.62
CA GLY A 127 8.24 -3.80 6.78
C GLY A 127 9.46 -4.37 7.52
N LYS A 128 9.38 -4.54 8.84
CA LYS A 128 10.34 -5.24 9.71
C LYS A 128 9.79 -6.61 10.10
#